data_AF-A0A559J4S6-F1
#
_entry.id   AF-A0A559J4S6-F1
#
_cell.length_a   1.000
_cell.length_b   1.000
_cell.length_c   1.000
_cell.angle_alpha   90.00
_cell.angle_beta   90.00
_cell.angle_gamma   90.00
#
_symmetry.space_group_name_H-M   'P 1'
#
loop_
_entity.id
_entity.type
_entity.pdbx_description
1 polymer ?
#
loop_
_entity_poly.entity_id
_entity_poly.type
_entity_poly.pdbx_seq_one_letter_code
_entity_poly.pdbx_strand_id
1 'polypeptide(L)' 'MDINKKEPTEAEYAVLYNAVDDFCEKGNTDIACPRCGKKLVFQGNSTSFIISCEDRGCIELSERGL' A
#
# COMPACT_ATOMS: atom_id res chain seq x y z
N MET A 1 9.70 -19.79 9.31
CA MET A 1 8.73 -19.30 8.31
C MET A 1 9.37 -18.10 7.65
N ASP A 2 10.11 -18.35 6.58
CA ASP A 2 10.78 -17.32 5.79
C ASP A 2 9.74 -16.50 5.04
N ILE A 3 9.61 -15.24 5.41
CA ILE A 3 9.07 -14.25 4.49
C ILE A 3 9.85 -12.96 4.74
N ASN A 4 10.81 -12.69 3.85
CA ASN A 4 11.53 -11.42 3.72
C ASN A 4 10.57 -10.29 3.25
N LYS A 5 9.38 -10.18 3.85
CA LYS A 5 8.51 -9.01 3.70
C LYS A 5 9.12 -7.94 4.58
N LYS A 6 9.97 -7.08 3.99
CA LYS A 6 10.47 -5.90 4.69
C LYS A 6 9.27 -5.04 5.05
N GLU A 7 8.91 -5.05 6.32
CA GLU A 7 7.85 -4.19 6.85
C GLU A 7 8.09 -2.74 6.39
N PRO A 8 7.02 -2.02 6.02
CA PRO A 8 7.10 -0.58 5.77
C PRO A 8 7.66 0.11 7.01
N THR A 9 8.55 1.08 6.83
CA THR A 9 8.91 2.04 7.88
C THR A 9 7.74 2.99 8.16
N GLU A 10 7.74 3.70 9.28
CA GLU A 10 6.67 4.65 9.64
C GLU A 10 6.42 5.70 8.54
N ALA A 11 7.48 6.18 7.89
CA ALA A 11 7.37 7.10 6.77
C ALA A 11 6.68 6.46 5.55
N GLU A 12 6.95 5.19 5.29
CA GLU A 12 6.31 4.45 4.19
C GLU A 12 4.85 4.14 4.51
N TYR A 13 4.52 3.84 5.76
CA TYR A 13 3.15 3.71 6.23
C TYR A 13 2.33 4.97 5.94
N ALA A 14 2.86 6.16 6.26
CA ALA A 14 2.17 7.42 5.98
C ALA A 14 1.87 7.60 4.48
N VAL A 15 2.82 7.25 3.61
CA VAL A 15 2.62 7.30 2.15
C VAL A 15 1.56 6.30 1.69
N LEU A 16 1.58 5.08 2.23
CA LEU A 16 0.60 4.05 1.88
C LEU A 16 -0.82 4.41 2.36
N TYR A 17 -0.99 4.92 3.58
CA TYR A 17 -2.29 5.38 4.06
C TYR A 17 -2.82 6.56 3.24
N ASN A 18 -1.96 7.52 2.89
CA ASN A 18 -2.35 8.60 1.98
C ASN A 18 -2.80 8.07 0.61
N ALA A 19 -2.13 7.03 0.09
CA ALA A 19 -2.51 6.39 -1.17
C ALA A 19 -3.87 5.66 -1.08
N VAL A 20 -4.16 5.05 0.07
CA VAL A 20 -5.46 4.43 0.35
C VAL A 20 -6.56 5.50 0.44
N ASP A 21 -6.31 6.59 1.16
CA ASP A 21 -7.26 7.69 1.32
C ASP A 21 -7.59 8.34 -0.04
N ASP A 22 -6.56 8.66 -0.83
CA ASP A 22 -6.70 9.21 -2.18
C ASP A 22 -7.49 8.26 -3.11
N PHE A 23 -7.23 6.94 -3.00
CA PHE A 23 -7.99 5.92 -3.72
C PHE A 23 -9.44 5.82 -3.25
N CYS A 24 -9.71 5.96 -1.95
CA CYS A 24 -11.06 5.96 -1.41
C CYS A 24 -11.85 7.20 -1.82
N GLU A 25 -11.21 8.37 -1.91
CA GLU A 25 -11.85 9.63 -2.33
C GLU A 25 -12.06 9.72 -3.84
N LYS A 26 -11.05 9.35 -4.64
CA LYS A 26 -11.03 9.57 -6.10
C LYS A 26 -11.28 8.31 -6.92
N GLY A 27 -11.18 7.13 -6.31
CA GLY A 27 -11.20 5.83 -6.99
C GLY A 27 -9.89 5.48 -7.71
N ASN A 28 -8.86 6.33 -7.61
CA ASN A 28 -7.51 6.10 -8.11
C ASN A 28 -6.48 6.75 -7.18
N THR A 29 -5.21 6.38 -7.32
CA THR A 29 -4.12 7.11 -6.66
C THR A 29 -2.96 7.32 -7.61
N ASP A 30 -2.43 8.54 -7.63
CA ASP A 30 -1.20 8.90 -8.34
C ASP A 30 0.05 8.74 -7.45
N ILE A 31 -0.14 8.27 -6.21
CA ILE A 31 0.97 8.07 -5.27
C ILE A 31 1.84 6.90 -5.75
N ALA A 32 3.10 7.22 -6.00
CA ALA A 32 4.14 6.25 -6.32
C ALA A 32 4.66 5.58 -5.05
N CYS A 33 5.08 4.33 -5.17
CA CYS A 33 5.69 3.59 -4.09
C CYS A 33 7.01 4.24 -3.65
N PRO A 34 7.22 4.47 -2.35
CA PRO A 34 8.41 5.15 -1.83
C PRO A 34 9.72 4.39 -2.03
N ARG A 35 9.67 3.09 -2.38
CA ARG A 35 10.86 2.26 -2.64
C ARG A 35 11.19 2.09 -4.12
N CYS A 36 10.21 1.66 -4.92
CA CYS A 36 10.37 1.31 -6.33
C CYS A 36 10.08 2.52 -7.26
N GLY A 37 9.37 3.55 -6.78
CA GLY A 37 8.83 4.64 -7.61
C GLY A 37 7.72 4.22 -8.57
N LYS A 38 7.33 2.93 -8.56
CA LYS A 38 6.24 2.39 -9.40
C LYS A 38 4.87 2.64 -8.76
N LYS A 39 3.81 2.40 -9.51
CA LYS A 39 2.43 2.58 -9.02
C LYS A 39 2.09 1.61 -7.89
N LEU A 40 1.27 2.11 -6.97
CA LEU A 40 0.63 1.31 -5.93
C LEU A 40 -0.68 0.74 -6.45
N VAL A 41 -0.93 -0.52 -6.11
CA VAL A 41 -2.15 -1.24 -6.44
C VAL A 41 -2.92 -1.44 -5.15
N PHE A 42 -4.11 -0.85 -5.11
CA PHE A 42 -5.07 -1.01 -4.02
C PHE A 42 -6.08 -2.12 -4.37
N GLN A 43 -6.36 -3.00 -3.42
CA GLN A 43 -7.38 -4.04 -3.52
C GLN A 43 -8.17 -4.09 -2.22
N GLY A 44 -9.48 -3.91 -2.32
CA GLY A 44 -10.39 -3.98 -1.17
C GLY A 44 -11.21 -2.71 -1.00
N ASN A 45 -11.47 -2.35 0.25
CA ASN A 45 -12.29 -1.20 0.65
C ASN A 45 -11.70 -0.54 1.90
N SER A 46 -12.28 0.57 2.35
CA SER A 46 -11.78 1.34 3.50
C SER A 46 -11.65 0.54 4.80
N THR A 47 -12.38 -0.57 4.95
CA THR A 47 -12.37 -1.41 6.15
C THR A 47 -11.41 -2.59 6.04
N SER A 48 -11.22 -3.15 4.84
CA SER A 48 -10.32 -4.28 4.60
C SER A 48 -9.66 -4.08 3.25
N PHE A 49 -8.37 -3.74 3.28
CA PHE A 49 -7.62 -3.43 2.07
C PHE A 49 -6.22 -4.01 2.07
N ILE A 50 -5.71 -4.17 0.86
CA ILE A 50 -4.35 -4.54 0.56
C ILE A 50 -3.81 -3.50 -0.40
N ILE A 51 -2.76 -2.80 0.00
CA ILE A 51 -2.02 -1.89 -0.86
C ILE A 51 -0.60 -2.42 -1.06
N SER A 52 -0.18 -2.53 -2.31
CA SER A 52 1.12 -3.13 -2.68
C SER A 52 1.75 -2.40 -3.87
N CYS A 53 3.09 -2.38 -3.97
CA CYS A 53 3.75 -1.98 -5.23
C CYS A 53 3.35 -2.98 -6.33
N GLU A 54 3.12 -2.49 -7.54
CA GLU A 54 2.92 -3.34 -8.74
C GLU A 54 4.04 -4.39 -8.88
N ASP A 55 5.25 -4.05 -8.43
CA ASP A 55 6.37 -4.96 -8.29
C ASP A 55 6.25 -5.78 -7.00
N ARG A 56 5.78 -7.02 -7.15
CA ARG A 56 5.62 -7.99 -6.05
C ARG A 56 6.98 -8.26 -5.39
N GLY A 57 7.17 -7.68 -4.20
CA GLY A 57 8.40 -7.82 -3.40
C GLY A 57 8.96 -6.50 -2.88
N CYS A 58 8.43 -5.36 -3.32
CA CYS A 58 8.93 -4.06 -2.88
C CYS A 58 8.34 -3.61 -1.53
N ILE A 59 7.01 -3.46 -1.49
CA ILE A 59 6.25 -3.09 -0.31
C ILE A 59 4.82 -3.63 -0.43
N GLU A 60 4.27 -4.10 0.68
CA GLU A 60 2.90 -4.58 0.80
C GLU A 60 2.42 -4.26 2.21
N LEU A 61 1.24 -3.67 2.28
CA LEU A 61 0.49 -3.44 3.50
C LEU A 61 -0.89 -4.05 3.32
N SER A 62 -1.27 -4.92 4.25
CA SER A 62 -2.60 -5.51 4.29
C SER A 62 -3.23 -5.20 5.64
N GLU A 63 -4.34 -4.48 5.62
CA GLU A 63 -5.18 -4.23 6.78
C GLU A 63 -6.46 -5.04 6.65
N ARG A 64 -6.83 -5.70 7.75
CA ARG A 64 -8.09 -6.43 7.88
C ARG A 64 -8.83 -5.80 9.05
N GLY A 65 -9.84 -5.00 8.74
CA GLY A 65 -10.76 -4.46 9.74
C GLY A 65 -11.49 -5.59 10.46
N LEU A 66 -11.57 -5.44 11.79
CA LEU A 66 -12.28 -6.30 12.73
C LEU A 66 -13.80 -6.13 12.64
#